data_AF-A0AAU7SXT5-F1
#
_entry.id   AF-A0AAU7SXT5-F1
#
_cell.length_a   1.000
_cell.length_b   1.000
_cell.length_c   1.000
_cell.angle_alpha   90.00
_cell.angle_beta   90.00
_cell.angle_gamma   90.00
#
_symmetry.space_group_name_H-M   'P 1'
#
loop_
_entity.id
_entity.type
_entity.pdbx_description
1 polymer ?
#
loop_
_entity_poly.entity_id
_entity_poly.type
_entity_poly.pdbx_seq_one_letter_code
_entity_poly.pdbx_strand_id
1 'polypeptide(L)'
;MNPVFAPNAQPLFINHTQTPPNVYPSGNGGFTSNVTMVRPAFGDILFSQIALGLINFTKQLEQAKIKVHPKPTAACPYPAMNPLFVWGLQQAPLFAHFIDLFEGFEPHPHLKAFHQFSLQNIGVVTSPQPVPNYIFENNFDFFRGQLYVAKAKLQANKYEAQVQKLRNEQKTVFRRVMQTQDQANCIFLELPLITQTDPPHYQTQEEAEKESIKVLKKYFQWLHGAKQLSGILCDIQWRIVKGLDHKLTAQAFIYILGDEIDYLPLLKEQWELTCSDYQLQGIFPEPKHTHCYDGQGIVQKTWLQLIERVHEPLSFYRYKGNGITYVWKEYTGNV
;
A
#
# COMPACT_ATOMS: atom_id res chain seq x y z
N MET A 1 8.56 34.72 59.35
CA MET A 1 7.12 34.46 59.16
C MET A 1 6.96 33.58 57.92
N ASN A 2 6.32 32.43 58.08
CA ASN A 2 5.91 31.45 57.04
C ASN A 2 4.97 32.08 55.96
N PRO A 3 4.46 31.31 54.98
CA PRO A 3 5.09 30.49 53.92
C PRO A 3 4.40 30.81 52.55
N VAL A 4 4.48 29.94 51.52
CA VAL A 4 3.38 29.51 50.60
C VAL A 4 3.88 29.07 49.20
N PHE A 5 3.70 27.75 48.94
CA PHE A 5 3.32 27.03 47.71
C PHE A 5 3.97 27.29 46.32
N ALA A 6 4.48 26.20 45.71
CA ALA A 6 4.54 25.94 44.25
C ALA A 6 3.16 25.39 43.75
N PRO A 7 2.89 25.03 42.46
CA PRO A 7 3.64 25.08 41.18
C PRO A 7 2.79 25.55 39.95
N ASN A 8 3.34 25.44 38.71
CA ASN A 8 2.71 25.17 37.39
C ASN A 8 2.94 26.12 36.20
N ALA A 9 3.03 25.46 35.04
CA ALA A 9 2.78 25.87 33.64
C ALA A 9 3.97 26.35 32.79
N GLN A 10 4.35 25.51 31.81
CA GLN A 10 5.06 25.91 30.58
C GLN A 10 4.22 26.92 29.79
N PRO A 11 4.83 27.72 28.88
CA PRO A 11 4.70 27.33 27.47
C PRO A 11 5.87 27.73 26.52
N LEU A 12 5.97 26.97 25.42
CA LEU A 12 6.25 27.37 24.03
C LEU A 12 7.32 28.44 23.74
N PHE A 13 8.40 28.01 23.06
CA PHE A 13 9.17 28.89 22.16
C PHE A 13 9.00 28.43 20.71
N ILE A 14 8.12 29.13 20.00
CA ILE A 14 8.08 29.24 18.54
C ILE A 14 8.65 30.62 18.22
N ASN A 15 9.76 30.69 17.49
CA ASN A 15 10.24 31.95 16.92
C ASN A 15 9.63 32.14 15.53
N HIS A 16 8.74 33.13 15.41
CA HIS A 16 8.28 33.69 14.15
C HIS A 16 8.99 35.02 13.87
N THR A 17 9.03 35.33 12.57
CA THR A 17 9.24 36.64 11.92
C THR A 17 10.67 37.01 11.50
N GLN A 18 10.90 37.01 10.18
CA GLN A 18 10.89 38.24 9.36
C GLN A 18 10.55 37.91 7.89
N THR A 19 9.89 38.87 7.24
CA THR A 19 8.87 38.79 6.18
C THR A 19 9.37 38.78 4.72
N PRO A 20 8.52 38.36 3.74
CA PRO A 20 8.73 38.57 2.30
C PRO A 20 8.43 40.04 1.93
N PRO A 21 8.99 40.65 0.85
CA PRO A 21 8.36 40.52 -0.47
C PRO A 21 9.29 40.67 -1.69
N ASN A 22 8.99 39.94 -2.77
CA ASN A 22 8.87 40.49 -4.12
C ASN A 22 8.31 39.39 -5.03
N VAL A 23 7.01 39.48 -5.27
CA VAL A 23 6.36 38.80 -6.40
C VAL A 23 6.61 39.67 -7.62
N TYR A 24 7.23 39.10 -8.65
CA TYR A 24 6.85 39.42 -10.03
C TYR A 24 6.59 38.11 -10.80
N PRO A 25 5.55 38.09 -11.65
CA PRO A 25 5.14 36.91 -12.38
C PRO A 25 5.99 36.78 -13.65
N SER A 26 6.54 35.60 -13.90
CA SER A 26 6.98 35.24 -15.25
C SER A 26 6.76 33.76 -15.46
N GLY A 27 5.85 33.46 -16.39
CA GLY A 27 5.53 32.12 -16.83
C GLY A 27 6.77 31.36 -17.27
N ASN A 28 7.08 30.31 -16.53
CA ASN A 28 7.46 29.00 -17.04
C ASN A 28 7.61 28.13 -15.80
N GLY A 29 6.59 27.29 -15.54
CA GLY A 29 6.69 26.24 -14.54
C GLY A 29 7.70 25.21 -15.02
N GLY A 30 8.99 25.50 -14.83
CA GLY A 30 10.08 24.57 -15.05
C GLY A 30 9.86 23.36 -14.16
N PHE A 31 9.72 22.21 -14.80
CA PHE A 31 9.71 20.90 -14.17
C PHE A 31 10.96 20.75 -13.29
N THR A 32 10.80 20.81 -11.96
CA THR A 32 11.90 20.53 -11.03
C THR A 32 12.10 19.03 -10.95
N SER A 33 12.93 18.51 -11.86
CA SER A 33 13.38 17.12 -11.92
C SER A 33 14.60 16.91 -11.03
N ASN A 34 14.41 16.85 -9.71
CA ASN A 34 15.41 16.34 -8.77
C ASN A 34 14.74 15.70 -7.54
N VAL A 35 13.75 14.84 -7.79
CA VAL A 35 13.28 13.89 -6.77
C VAL A 35 14.08 12.61 -7.00
N THR A 36 14.95 12.24 -6.06
CA THR A 36 15.50 10.88 -6.00
C THR A 36 14.30 9.94 -5.88
N MET A 37 13.93 9.29 -6.99
CA MET A 37 12.76 8.41 -7.03
C MET A 37 13.07 7.12 -6.27
N VAL A 38 12.78 7.12 -4.97
CA VAL A 38 12.87 5.92 -4.13
C VAL A 38 11.70 5.01 -4.48
N ARG A 39 11.99 3.71 -4.65
CA ARG A 39 10.96 2.71 -4.91
C ARG A 39 10.07 2.54 -3.68
N PRO A 40 8.74 2.56 -3.83
CA PRO A 40 7.84 2.49 -2.68
C PRO A 40 7.76 1.07 -2.13
N ALA A 41 7.74 0.97 -0.81
CA ALA A 41 7.43 -0.27 -0.10
C ALA A 41 5.95 -0.65 -0.30
N PHE A 42 5.60 -1.89 0.04
CA PHE A 42 4.20 -2.32 0.02
C PHE A 42 3.36 -1.48 0.98
N GLY A 43 2.29 -0.86 0.48
CA GLY A 43 1.42 -0.01 1.29
C GLY A 43 1.96 1.40 1.58
N ASP A 44 2.97 1.86 0.83
CA ASP A 44 3.42 3.26 0.92
C ASP A 44 2.25 4.23 0.71
N ILE A 45 2.05 5.13 1.68
CA ILE A 45 0.86 6.00 1.75
C ILE A 45 0.84 6.99 0.59
N LEU A 46 2.00 7.60 0.27
CA LEU A 46 2.08 8.62 -0.77
C LEU A 46 1.86 8.00 -2.14
N PHE A 47 2.51 6.88 -2.42
CA PHE A 47 2.30 6.14 -3.66
C PHE A 47 0.86 5.64 -3.78
N SER A 48 0.24 5.16 -2.70
CA SER A 48 -1.16 4.73 -2.69
C SER A 48 -2.10 5.87 -3.10
N GLN A 49 -1.90 7.08 -2.55
CA GLN A 49 -2.69 8.26 -2.90
C GLN A 49 -2.53 8.64 -4.37
N ILE A 50 -1.29 8.63 -4.88
CA ILE A 50 -1.00 8.92 -6.30
C ILE A 50 -1.66 7.89 -7.21
N ALA A 51 -1.50 6.60 -6.90
CA ALA A 51 -2.05 5.49 -7.69
C ALA A 51 -3.59 5.55 -7.73
N LEU A 52 -4.25 5.72 -6.60
CA LEU A 52 -5.72 5.86 -6.53
C LEU A 52 -6.21 7.12 -7.24
N GLY A 53 -5.49 8.24 -7.09
CA GLY A 53 -5.78 9.47 -7.82
C GLY A 53 -5.70 9.28 -9.33
N LEU A 54 -4.69 8.56 -9.82
CA LEU A 54 -4.48 8.30 -11.25
C LEU A 54 -5.54 7.34 -11.79
N ILE A 55 -5.92 6.33 -11.01
CA ILE A 55 -7.05 5.45 -11.35
C ILE A 55 -8.32 6.28 -11.52
N ASN A 56 -8.62 7.18 -10.58
CA ASN A 56 -9.81 8.02 -10.65
C ASN A 56 -9.77 8.99 -11.85
N PHE A 57 -8.64 9.68 -12.05
CA PHE A 57 -8.42 10.55 -13.21
C PHE A 57 -8.65 9.78 -14.53
N THR A 58 -8.02 8.63 -14.67
CA THR A 58 -8.09 7.81 -15.88
C THR A 58 -9.51 7.27 -16.11
N LYS A 59 -10.24 6.89 -15.04
CA LYS A 59 -11.67 6.53 -15.12
C LYS A 59 -12.52 7.68 -15.63
N GLN A 60 -12.27 8.91 -15.16
CA GLN A 60 -13.00 10.10 -15.62
C GLN A 60 -12.67 10.44 -17.08
N LEU A 61 -11.41 10.26 -17.50
CA LEU A 61 -10.99 10.41 -18.89
C LEU A 61 -11.66 9.38 -19.81
N GLU A 62 -11.64 8.09 -19.41
CA GLU A 62 -12.31 7.00 -20.14
C GLU A 62 -13.82 7.24 -20.26
N GLN A 63 -14.45 7.88 -19.27
CA GLN A 63 -15.88 8.21 -19.28
C GLN A 63 -16.20 9.54 -19.98
N ALA A 64 -15.19 10.22 -20.55
CA ALA A 64 -15.30 11.55 -21.15
C ALA A 64 -15.97 12.60 -20.23
N LYS A 65 -15.81 12.45 -18.90
CA LYS A 65 -16.36 13.37 -17.88
C LYS A 65 -15.54 14.65 -17.71
N ILE A 66 -14.27 14.59 -18.09
CA ILE A 66 -13.32 15.69 -18.00
C ILE A 66 -12.77 16.00 -19.39
N LYS A 67 -12.43 17.26 -19.63
CA LYS A 67 -11.78 17.74 -20.86
C LYS A 67 -10.45 18.37 -20.53
N VAL A 68 -9.48 18.21 -21.44
CA VAL A 68 -8.11 18.75 -21.32
C VAL A 68 -8.17 20.26 -21.13
N HIS A 69 -8.97 20.94 -21.94
CA HIS A 69 -9.26 22.37 -21.82
C HIS A 69 -10.76 22.60 -21.58
N PRO A 70 -11.14 23.55 -20.71
CA PRO A 70 -12.49 24.08 -20.64
C PRO A 70 -12.96 24.61 -22.00
N LYS A 71 -14.28 24.73 -22.17
CA LYS A 71 -14.82 25.36 -23.39
C LYS A 71 -14.41 26.85 -23.40
N PRO A 72 -13.83 27.37 -24.49
CA PRO A 72 -13.55 28.79 -24.62
C PRO A 72 -14.81 29.65 -24.45
N THR A 73 -14.65 30.82 -23.85
CA THR A 73 -15.71 31.82 -23.68
C THR A 73 -15.23 33.17 -24.18
N ALA A 74 -16.14 34.13 -24.41
CA ALA A 74 -15.76 35.48 -24.81
C ALA A 74 -14.82 36.17 -23.80
N ALA A 75 -14.96 35.85 -22.50
CA ALA A 75 -14.10 36.36 -21.44
C ALA A 75 -12.76 35.61 -21.29
N CYS A 76 -12.68 34.38 -21.81
CA CYS A 76 -11.48 33.55 -21.75
C CYS A 76 -11.38 32.69 -23.03
N PRO A 77 -10.82 33.26 -24.12
CA PRO A 77 -10.71 32.57 -25.41
C PRO A 77 -9.65 31.47 -25.39
N TYR A 78 -8.68 31.55 -24.46
CA TYR A 78 -7.59 30.59 -24.30
C TYR A 78 -7.56 30.05 -22.87
N PRO A 79 -8.48 29.13 -22.50
CA PRO A 79 -8.54 28.61 -21.15
C PRO A 79 -7.32 27.73 -20.84
N ALA A 80 -6.79 27.89 -19.63
CA ALA A 80 -5.71 27.06 -19.12
C ALA A 80 -6.11 25.58 -19.11
N MET A 81 -5.11 24.69 -19.20
CA MET A 81 -5.33 23.25 -19.07
C MET A 81 -5.98 22.94 -17.73
N ASN A 82 -6.92 22.00 -17.74
CA ASN A 82 -7.59 21.49 -16.56
C ASN A 82 -6.54 20.95 -15.56
N PRO A 83 -6.57 21.40 -14.28
CA PRO A 83 -5.58 21.00 -13.27
C PRO A 83 -5.42 19.49 -13.10
N LEU A 84 -6.47 18.69 -13.34
CA LEU A 84 -6.37 17.22 -13.25
C LEU A 84 -5.44 16.64 -14.32
N PHE A 85 -5.43 17.22 -15.52
CA PHE A 85 -4.55 16.80 -16.61
C PHE A 85 -3.11 17.24 -16.33
N VAL A 86 -2.92 18.46 -15.82
CA VAL A 86 -1.60 18.94 -15.38
C VAL A 86 -1.04 18.02 -14.29
N TRP A 87 -1.84 17.70 -13.28
CA TRP A 87 -1.47 16.78 -12.22
C TRP A 87 -1.14 15.38 -12.76
N GLY A 88 -1.95 14.84 -13.68
CA GLY A 88 -1.69 13.57 -14.33
C GLY A 88 -0.35 13.56 -15.08
N LEU A 89 -0.05 14.62 -15.85
CA LEU A 89 1.24 14.77 -16.52
C LEU A 89 2.41 14.82 -15.54
N GLN A 90 2.26 15.51 -14.40
CA GLN A 90 3.30 15.55 -13.36
C GLN A 90 3.64 14.17 -12.78
N GLN A 91 2.72 13.20 -12.84
CA GLN A 91 2.98 11.83 -12.38
C GLN A 91 3.61 10.94 -13.47
N ALA A 92 3.64 11.37 -14.74
CA ALA A 92 4.16 10.56 -15.84
C ALA A 92 5.64 10.17 -15.65
N PRO A 93 6.56 11.04 -15.16
CA PRO A 93 7.95 10.64 -14.91
C PRO A 93 8.08 9.51 -13.88
N LEU A 94 7.27 9.55 -12.82
CA LEU A 94 7.25 8.52 -11.79
C LEU A 94 6.84 7.17 -12.38
N PHE A 95 5.75 7.14 -13.15
CA PHE A 95 5.26 5.90 -13.73
C PHE A 95 6.17 5.41 -14.86
N ALA A 96 6.72 6.29 -15.70
CA ALA A 96 7.70 5.90 -16.71
C ALA A 96 8.96 5.24 -16.12
N HIS A 97 9.29 5.52 -14.85
CA HIS A 97 10.40 4.88 -14.15
C HIS A 97 10.07 3.49 -13.60
N PHE A 98 8.81 3.22 -13.24
CA PHE A 98 8.39 1.98 -12.57
C PHE A 98 8.07 0.84 -13.54
N ILE A 99 9.09 0.36 -14.25
CA ILE A 99 8.99 -0.79 -15.19
C ILE A 99 8.45 -2.06 -14.49
N ASP A 100 8.78 -2.25 -13.21
CA ASP A 100 8.38 -3.44 -12.44
C ASP A 100 6.86 -3.60 -12.31
N LEU A 101 6.10 -2.50 -12.29
CA LEU A 101 4.63 -2.56 -12.32
C LEU A 101 4.11 -3.38 -13.52
N PHE A 102 4.93 -3.62 -14.55
CA PHE A 102 4.57 -4.26 -15.82
C PHE A 102 5.25 -5.59 -16.06
N GLU A 103 6.50 -5.75 -15.62
CA GLU A 103 7.30 -6.95 -15.91
C GLU A 103 7.26 -8.01 -14.81
N GLY A 104 6.80 -7.67 -13.60
CA GLY A 104 6.67 -8.63 -12.49
C GLY A 104 5.36 -8.57 -11.73
N PHE A 105 4.54 -7.55 -11.95
CA PHE A 105 3.33 -7.29 -11.18
C PHE A 105 2.08 -7.31 -12.08
N GLU A 106 0.93 -7.47 -11.42
CA GLU A 106 -0.41 -7.32 -12.01
C GLU A 106 -0.98 -5.94 -11.59
N PRO A 107 -0.75 -4.87 -12.36
CA PRO A 107 -1.22 -3.53 -12.04
C PRO A 107 -2.70 -3.39 -12.38
N HIS A 108 -3.37 -2.45 -11.73
CA HIS A 108 -4.73 -2.08 -12.08
C HIS A 108 -4.79 -1.64 -13.56
N PRO A 109 -5.79 -2.06 -14.36
CA PRO A 109 -5.80 -1.85 -15.82
C PRO A 109 -5.66 -0.39 -16.26
N HIS A 110 -6.17 0.55 -15.46
CA HIS A 110 -6.03 1.98 -15.73
C HIS A 110 -4.60 2.48 -15.50
N LEU A 111 -3.92 2.00 -14.46
CA LEU A 111 -2.50 2.29 -14.25
C LEU A 111 -1.65 1.61 -15.32
N LYS A 112 -2.07 0.43 -15.77
CA LYS A 112 -1.42 -0.26 -16.89
C LYS A 112 -1.37 0.62 -18.14
N ALA A 113 -2.52 1.17 -18.51
CA ALA A 113 -2.61 2.09 -19.64
C ALA A 113 -1.88 3.42 -19.38
N PHE A 114 -1.98 3.96 -18.17
CA PHE A 114 -1.32 5.22 -17.80
C PHE A 114 0.21 5.15 -17.88
N HIS A 115 0.81 4.02 -17.51
CA HIS A 115 2.25 3.82 -17.70
C HIS A 115 2.64 3.81 -19.17
N GLN A 116 1.88 3.13 -20.03
CA GLN A 116 2.16 3.13 -21.48
C GLN A 116 2.05 4.54 -22.04
N PHE A 117 1.04 5.30 -21.63
CA PHE A 117 0.95 6.72 -21.90
C PHE A 117 2.19 7.48 -21.40
N SER A 118 2.63 7.22 -20.17
CA SER A 118 3.79 7.87 -19.56
C SER A 118 5.08 7.60 -20.34
N LEU A 119 5.35 6.35 -20.73
CA LEU A 119 6.51 5.97 -21.55
C LEU A 119 6.49 6.66 -22.91
N GLN A 120 5.33 6.72 -23.57
CA GLN A 120 5.18 7.33 -24.89
C GLN A 120 5.33 8.86 -24.85
N ASN A 121 5.07 9.47 -23.69
CA ASN A 121 4.97 10.93 -23.56
C ASN A 121 6.07 11.53 -22.67
N ILE A 122 6.96 10.74 -22.10
CA ILE A 122 7.94 11.24 -21.12
C ILE A 122 8.78 12.38 -21.67
N GLY A 123 9.27 12.27 -22.92
CA GLY A 123 10.07 13.32 -23.56
C GLY A 123 9.29 14.62 -23.82
N VAL A 124 7.97 14.54 -23.99
CA VAL A 124 7.09 15.71 -24.11
C VAL A 124 6.87 16.34 -22.73
N VAL A 125 6.64 15.52 -21.70
CA VAL A 125 6.39 15.99 -20.33
C VAL A 125 7.64 16.61 -19.71
N THR A 126 8.83 16.08 -19.97
CA THR A 126 10.08 16.61 -19.41
C THR A 126 10.77 17.63 -20.31
N SER A 127 10.13 18.00 -21.42
CA SER A 127 10.68 18.98 -22.36
C SER A 127 10.90 20.33 -21.67
N PRO A 128 12.11 20.92 -21.77
CA PRO A 128 12.35 22.28 -21.31
C PRO A 128 11.74 23.32 -22.26
N GLN A 129 11.34 22.91 -23.47
CA GLN A 129 10.73 23.77 -24.47
C GLN A 129 9.21 23.82 -24.32
N PRO A 130 8.57 24.97 -24.61
CA PRO A 130 7.11 25.07 -24.65
C PRO A 130 6.51 24.04 -25.60
N VAL A 131 5.57 23.25 -25.09
CA VAL A 131 4.84 22.25 -25.88
C VAL A 131 3.49 22.85 -26.30
N PRO A 132 3.15 22.87 -27.60
CA PRO A 132 1.84 23.34 -28.06
C PRO A 132 0.66 22.57 -27.45
N ASN A 133 -0.40 23.28 -27.05
CA ASN A 133 -1.57 22.69 -26.38
C ASN A 133 -2.23 21.54 -27.16
N TYR A 134 -2.29 21.63 -28.49
CA TYR A 134 -2.90 20.60 -29.33
C TYR A 134 -2.18 19.25 -29.22
N ILE A 135 -0.89 19.23 -28.86
CA ILE A 135 -0.14 17.99 -28.64
C ILE A 135 -0.71 17.26 -27.42
N PHE A 136 -0.96 17.98 -26.32
CA PHE A 136 -1.57 17.38 -25.14
C PHE A 136 -2.99 16.89 -25.41
N GLU A 137 -3.80 17.65 -26.13
CA GLU A 137 -5.15 17.21 -26.53
C GLU A 137 -5.11 15.90 -27.31
N ASN A 138 -4.28 15.83 -28.36
CA ASN A 138 -4.10 14.63 -29.17
C ASN A 138 -3.61 13.44 -28.34
N ASN A 139 -2.64 13.65 -27.44
CA ASN A 139 -2.09 12.59 -26.61
C ASN A 139 -3.13 12.04 -25.63
N PHE A 140 -3.96 12.90 -25.03
CA PHE A 140 -5.03 12.47 -24.13
C PHE A 140 -6.21 11.82 -24.87
N ASP A 141 -6.54 12.25 -26.09
CA ASP A 141 -7.52 11.58 -26.93
C ASP A 141 -7.03 10.19 -27.35
N PHE A 142 -5.75 10.07 -27.72
CA PHE A 142 -5.12 8.78 -28.01
C PHE A 142 -5.09 7.88 -26.78
N PHE A 143 -4.72 8.42 -25.61
CA PHE A 143 -4.75 7.69 -24.35
C PHE A 143 -6.16 7.17 -24.02
N ARG A 144 -7.18 8.00 -24.18
CA ARG A 144 -8.58 7.57 -24.03
C ARG A 144 -8.93 6.43 -25.00
N GLY A 145 -8.50 6.52 -26.25
CA GLY A 145 -8.62 5.45 -27.24
C GLY A 145 -7.98 4.14 -26.76
N GLN A 146 -6.77 4.20 -26.22
CA GLN A 146 -6.07 3.03 -25.66
C GLN A 146 -6.84 2.39 -24.49
N LEU A 147 -7.47 3.18 -23.62
CA LEU A 147 -8.29 2.66 -22.52
C LEU A 147 -9.47 1.81 -23.03
N TYR A 148 -10.14 2.28 -24.09
CA TYR A 148 -11.23 1.52 -24.71
C TYR A 148 -10.73 0.24 -25.39
N VAL A 149 -9.63 0.32 -26.15
CA VAL A 149 -9.03 -0.85 -26.80
C VAL A 149 -8.61 -1.90 -25.77
N ALA A 150 -8.02 -1.46 -24.65
CA ALA A 150 -7.65 -2.32 -23.53
C ALA A 150 -8.85 -2.84 -22.72
N LYS A 151 -10.07 -2.31 -22.96
CA LYS A 151 -11.27 -2.60 -22.15
C LYS A 151 -11.02 -2.36 -20.67
N ALA A 152 -10.34 -1.26 -20.34
CA ALA A 152 -9.80 -0.98 -19.00
C ALA A 152 -10.89 -1.04 -17.92
N LYS A 153 -12.07 -0.46 -18.15
CA LYS A 153 -13.23 -0.59 -17.25
C LYS A 153 -13.63 -2.03 -16.94
N LEU A 154 -13.79 -2.87 -17.96
CA LEU A 154 -14.26 -4.24 -17.78
C LEU A 154 -13.23 -5.07 -17.00
N GLN A 155 -11.95 -4.89 -17.31
CA GLN A 155 -10.86 -5.53 -16.58
C GLN A 155 -10.76 -5.02 -15.14
N ALA A 156 -10.98 -3.72 -14.92
CA ALA A 156 -10.97 -3.12 -13.59
C ALA A 156 -12.07 -3.70 -12.70
N ASN A 157 -13.28 -3.94 -13.23
CA ASN A 157 -14.34 -4.59 -12.47
C ASN A 157 -13.95 -6.01 -12.01
N LYS A 158 -13.29 -6.79 -12.88
CA LYS A 158 -12.78 -8.13 -12.52
C LYS A 158 -11.69 -8.04 -11.45
N TYR A 159 -10.82 -7.05 -11.60
CA TYR A 159 -9.75 -6.77 -10.65
C TYR A 159 -10.32 -6.42 -9.26
N GLU A 160 -11.22 -5.45 -9.18
CA GLU A 160 -11.89 -5.02 -7.94
C GLU A 160 -12.65 -6.17 -7.25
N ALA A 161 -13.34 -7.02 -8.02
CA ALA A 161 -14.05 -8.18 -7.48
C ALA A 161 -13.12 -9.16 -6.75
N GLN A 162 -11.88 -9.34 -7.22
CA GLN A 162 -10.90 -10.19 -6.54
C GLN A 162 -10.45 -9.59 -5.19
N VAL A 163 -10.23 -8.27 -5.11
CA VAL A 163 -9.89 -7.62 -3.82
C VAL A 163 -11.07 -7.77 -2.86
N GLN A 164 -12.28 -7.55 -3.35
CA GLN A 164 -13.48 -7.64 -2.52
C GLN A 164 -13.69 -9.07 -2.00
N LYS A 165 -13.38 -10.09 -2.81
CA LYS A 165 -13.39 -11.49 -2.39
C LYS A 165 -12.44 -11.71 -1.21
N LEU A 166 -11.19 -11.27 -1.30
CA LEU A 166 -10.20 -11.42 -0.22
C LEU A 166 -10.63 -10.72 1.08
N ARG A 167 -11.22 -9.51 0.96
CA ARG A 167 -11.77 -8.79 2.11
C ARG A 167 -12.90 -9.57 2.78
N ASN A 168 -13.83 -10.08 1.97
CA ASN A 168 -14.97 -10.83 2.48
C ASN A 168 -14.55 -12.16 3.13
N GLU A 169 -13.54 -12.83 2.58
CA GLU A 169 -12.93 -14.04 3.17
C GLU A 169 -12.40 -13.74 4.58
N GLN A 170 -11.58 -12.72 4.74
CA GLN A 170 -11.01 -12.38 6.06
C GLN A 170 -12.06 -11.90 7.07
N LYS A 171 -13.07 -11.15 6.63
CA LYS A 171 -14.21 -10.81 7.49
C LYS A 171 -15.00 -12.04 7.91
N THR A 172 -15.12 -13.04 7.05
CA THR A 172 -15.82 -14.29 7.35
C THR A 172 -15.05 -15.13 8.36
N VAL A 173 -13.72 -15.19 8.24
CA VAL A 173 -12.85 -15.82 9.25
C VAL A 173 -13.02 -15.13 10.60
N PHE A 174 -12.91 -13.80 10.65
CA PHE A 174 -13.10 -13.07 11.90
C PHE A 174 -14.47 -13.32 12.55
N ARG A 175 -15.56 -13.31 11.76
CA ARG A 175 -16.90 -13.65 12.29
C ARG A 175 -16.96 -15.07 12.84
N ARG A 176 -16.31 -16.03 12.19
CA ARG A 176 -16.24 -17.42 12.69
C ARG A 176 -15.52 -17.48 14.03
N VAL A 177 -14.39 -16.78 14.16
CA VAL A 177 -13.65 -16.70 15.43
C VAL A 177 -14.55 -16.18 16.55
N MET A 178 -15.26 -15.07 16.31
CA MET A 178 -16.20 -14.51 17.29
C MET A 178 -17.38 -15.42 17.62
N GLN A 179 -17.81 -16.29 16.70
CA GLN A 179 -18.85 -17.30 16.95
C GLN A 179 -18.34 -18.50 17.75
N THR A 180 -17.05 -18.82 17.66
CA THR A 180 -16.44 -19.94 18.40
C THR A 180 -16.31 -19.60 19.88
N GLN A 181 -15.91 -18.36 20.19
CA GLN A 181 -15.85 -17.86 21.55
C GLN A 181 -16.14 -16.35 21.55
N ASP A 182 -16.92 -15.90 22.52
CA ASP A 182 -17.38 -14.51 22.67
C ASP A 182 -16.24 -13.48 22.81
N GLN A 183 -14.98 -13.93 22.95
CA GLN A 183 -13.80 -13.09 23.05
C GLN A 183 -12.54 -13.73 22.42
N ALA A 184 -11.72 -12.90 21.76
CA ALA A 184 -10.46 -13.30 21.15
C ALA A 184 -9.45 -12.14 21.08
N ASN A 185 -8.18 -12.46 21.31
CA ASN A 185 -7.04 -11.61 21.03
C ASN A 185 -6.75 -11.66 19.52
N CYS A 186 -7.01 -10.56 18.83
CA CYS A 186 -6.82 -10.42 17.39
C CYS A 186 -5.52 -9.67 17.12
N ILE A 187 -4.59 -10.29 16.39
CA ILE A 187 -3.24 -9.74 16.18
C ILE A 187 -2.92 -9.75 14.69
N PHE A 188 -2.44 -8.62 14.17
CA PHE A 188 -2.01 -8.46 12.79
C PHE A 188 -0.53 -8.10 12.76
N LEU A 189 0.25 -8.92 12.05
CA LEU A 189 1.69 -8.80 11.91
C LEU A 189 2.06 -8.50 10.45
N GLU A 190 3.06 -7.63 10.26
CA GLU A 190 3.69 -7.33 8.97
C GLU A 190 5.19 -7.65 9.03
N LEU A 191 5.54 -8.94 8.99
CA LEU A 191 6.90 -9.41 9.19
C LEU A 191 7.75 -9.22 7.92
N PRO A 192 8.88 -8.50 7.96
CA PRO A 192 9.80 -8.44 6.82
C PRO A 192 10.46 -9.81 6.63
N LEU A 193 10.34 -10.40 5.43
CA LEU A 193 10.87 -11.74 5.15
C LEU A 193 12.26 -11.70 4.54
N ILE A 194 12.55 -10.67 3.74
CA ILE A 194 13.85 -10.46 3.11
C ILE A 194 14.47 -9.21 3.70
N THR A 195 15.34 -9.42 4.68
CA THR A 195 16.41 -8.48 5.01
C THR A 195 17.72 -9.22 4.89
N GLN A 196 17.95 -9.83 3.73
CA GLN A 196 19.34 -9.96 3.30
C GLN A 196 19.77 -8.53 2.94
N THR A 197 20.39 -7.85 3.89
CA THR A 197 21.12 -6.60 3.63
C THR A 197 22.20 -6.81 2.55
N ASP A 198 22.56 -8.07 2.26
CA ASP A 198 23.12 -8.53 1.00
C ASP A 198 22.77 -10.03 0.87
N PRO A 199 22.07 -10.48 -0.18
CA PRO A 199 22.06 -11.90 -0.49
C PRO A 199 23.51 -12.34 -0.66
N PRO A 200 23.90 -13.54 -0.19
CA PRO A 200 25.13 -14.13 -0.66
C PRO A 200 25.11 -14.04 -2.20
N HIS A 201 26.20 -13.62 -2.85
CA HIS A 201 26.24 -13.28 -4.29
C HIS A 201 25.73 -14.38 -5.25
N TYR A 202 25.44 -15.57 -4.73
CA TYR A 202 24.94 -16.73 -5.45
C TYR A 202 23.42 -16.97 -5.31
N GLN A 203 22.68 -16.28 -4.43
CA GLN A 203 21.25 -16.54 -4.25
C GLN A 203 20.40 -15.71 -5.22
N THR A 204 19.61 -16.39 -6.04
CA THR A 204 18.65 -15.75 -6.95
C THR A 204 17.43 -15.21 -6.19
N GLN A 205 16.74 -14.22 -6.76
CA GLN A 205 15.50 -13.70 -6.20
C GLN A 205 14.42 -14.79 -6.05
N GLU A 206 14.36 -15.74 -6.98
CA GLU A 206 13.44 -16.88 -6.93
C GLU A 206 13.73 -17.81 -5.74
N GLU A 207 15.00 -18.07 -5.45
CA GLU A 207 15.40 -18.87 -4.29
C GLU A 207 15.07 -18.17 -2.99
N ALA A 208 15.31 -16.85 -2.89
CA ALA A 208 14.95 -16.06 -1.71
C ALA A 208 13.43 -16.06 -1.47
N GLU A 209 12.62 -15.98 -2.54
CA GLU A 209 11.17 -16.08 -2.47
C GLU A 209 10.69 -17.46 -1.97
N LYS A 210 11.31 -18.54 -2.45
CA LYS A 210 11.02 -19.91 -1.99
C LYS A 210 11.39 -20.11 -0.52
N GLU A 211 12.56 -19.61 -0.09
CA GLU A 211 13.00 -19.70 1.31
C GLU A 211 12.08 -18.91 2.25
N SER A 212 11.60 -17.74 1.82
CA SER A 212 10.68 -16.90 2.62
C SER A 212 9.40 -17.66 3.03
N ILE A 213 8.89 -18.54 2.16
CA ILE A 213 7.74 -19.40 2.48
C ILE A 213 8.09 -20.43 3.56
N LYS A 214 9.31 -20.97 3.54
CA LYS A 214 9.77 -21.97 4.52
C LYS A 214 9.92 -21.34 5.90
N VAL A 215 10.57 -20.18 5.98
CA VAL A 215 10.72 -19.38 7.21
C VAL A 215 9.35 -19.13 7.84
N LEU A 216 8.40 -18.64 7.06
CA LEU A 216 7.07 -18.31 7.58
C LEU A 216 6.29 -19.55 8.04
N LYS A 217 6.36 -20.67 7.30
CA LYS A 217 5.77 -21.93 7.72
C LYS A 217 6.38 -22.44 9.03
N LYS A 218 7.70 -22.36 9.16
CA LYS A 218 8.41 -22.75 10.38
C LYS A 218 7.92 -21.90 11.55
N TYR A 219 7.82 -20.59 11.39
CA TYR A 219 7.29 -19.69 12.42
C TYR A 219 5.91 -20.13 12.91
N PHE A 220 4.97 -20.41 12.00
CA PHE A 220 3.63 -20.88 12.40
C PHE A 220 3.63 -22.27 13.04
N GLN A 221 4.55 -23.16 12.66
CA GLN A 221 4.73 -24.44 13.35
C GLN A 221 5.20 -24.25 14.80
N TRP A 222 6.13 -23.33 15.04
CA TRP A 222 6.58 -22.98 16.39
C TRP A 222 5.44 -22.38 17.23
N LEU A 223 4.65 -21.47 16.66
CA LEU A 223 3.46 -20.93 17.33
C LEU A 223 2.45 -22.03 17.67
N HIS A 224 2.15 -22.92 16.73
CA HIS A 224 1.21 -24.02 16.94
C HIS A 224 1.71 -25.00 18.01
N GLY A 225 3.03 -25.21 18.13
CA GLY A 225 3.64 -26.05 19.14
C GLY A 225 3.85 -25.37 20.50
N ALA A 226 3.63 -24.06 20.61
CA ALA A 226 3.85 -23.32 21.85
C ALA A 226 2.82 -23.74 22.91
N LYS A 227 3.30 -24.16 24.08
CA LYS A 227 2.45 -24.61 25.19
C LYS A 227 1.45 -23.55 25.62
N GLN A 228 1.86 -22.28 25.59
CA GLN A 228 1.04 -21.12 25.95
C GLN A 228 -0.17 -20.94 25.01
N LEU A 229 -0.08 -21.46 23.78
CA LEU A 229 -1.13 -21.34 22.77
C LEU A 229 -1.95 -22.63 22.61
N SER A 230 -1.62 -23.69 23.35
CA SER A 230 -2.26 -25.00 23.24
C SER A 230 -3.74 -24.92 23.58
N GLY A 231 -4.61 -25.29 22.63
CA GLY A 231 -6.06 -25.31 22.80
C GLY A 231 -6.71 -23.93 22.74
N ILE A 232 -5.96 -22.87 22.39
CA ILE A 232 -6.48 -21.50 22.28
C ILE A 232 -6.08 -20.78 20.99
N LEU A 233 -5.09 -21.26 20.24
CA LEU A 233 -4.81 -20.71 18.92
C LEU A 233 -5.92 -21.15 17.95
N CYS A 234 -6.82 -20.24 17.58
CA CYS A 234 -7.96 -20.55 16.72
C CYS A 234 -7.53 -20.73 15.26
N ASP A 235 -6.87 -19.69 14.72
CA ASP A 235 -6.59 -19.62 13.29
C ASP A 235 -5.46 -18.63 13.01
N ILE A 236 -4.67 -18.92 11.99
CA ILE A 236 -3.67 -18.04 11.41
C ILE A 236 -3.95 -17.90 9.91
N GLN A 237 -4.38 -16.71 9.51
CA GLN A 237 -4.55 -16.34 8.11
C GLN A 237 -3.34 -15.56 7.64
N TRP A 238 -2.62 -16.07 6.66
CA TRP A 238 -1.35 -15.46 6.24
C TRP A 238 -1.22 -15.33 4.72
N ARG A 239 -0.39 -14.39 4.29
CA ARG A 239 0.01 -14.22 2.89
C ARG A 239 1.38 -13.56 2.82
N ILE A 240 1.96 -13.53 1.62
CA ILE A 240 3.21 -12.80 1.38
C ILE A 240 2.96 -11.81 0.25
N VAL A 241 3.22 -10.55 0.52
CA VAL A 241 3.09 -9.43 -0.42
C VAL A 241 4.47 -8.88 -0.78
N LYS A 242 4.57 -8.25 -1.95
CA LYS A 242 5.82 -7.70 -2.47
C LYS A 242 5.64 -6.20 -2.78
N GLY A 243 6.58 -5.38 -2.31
CA GLY A 243 6.64 -3.95 -2.63
C GLY A 243 7.28 -3.71 -4.01
N LEU A 244 7.15 -2.49 -4.55
CA LEU A 244 7.87 -2.10 -5.78
C LEU A 244 9.38 -1.93 -5.54
N ASP A 245 9.78 -1.82 -4.27
CA ASP A 245 11.16 -1.98 -3.79
C ASP A 245 11.66 -3.44 -3.81
N HIS A 246 10.84 -4.37 -4.31
CA HIS A 246 11.06 -5.82 -4.34
C HIS A 246 11.18 -6.52 -2.98
N LYS A 247 10.97 -5.81 -1.87
CA LYS A 247 10.99 -6.44 -0.55
C LYS A 247 9.72 -7.26 -0.32
N LEU A 248 9.88 -8.38 0.36
CA LEU A 248 8.77 -9.25 0.76
C LEU A 248 8.35 -8.96 2.20
N THR A 249 7.04 -8.87 2.39
CA THR A 249 6.41 -8.73 3.71
C THR A 249 5.42 -9.88 3.88
N ALA A 250 5.62 -10.68 4.93
CA ALA A 250 4.61 -11.59 5.42
C ALA A 250 3.55 -10.79 6.16
N GLN A 251 2.29 -11.01 5.80
CA GLN A 251 1.16 -10.47 6.53
C GLN A 251 0.41 -11.63 7.19
N ALA A 252 0.15 -11.54 8.48
CA ALA A 252 -0.56 -12.58 9.21
C ALA A 252 -1.61 -11.97 10.16
N PHE A 253 -2.84 -12.47 10.07
CA PHE A 253 -3.85 -12.35 11.11
C PHE A 253 -3.79 -13.59 11.98
N ILE A 254 -3.63 -13.39 13.28
CA ILE A 254 -3.55 -14.43 14.30
C ILE A 254 -4.71 -14.21 15.26
N TYR A 255 -5.47 -15.27 15.52
CA TYR A 255 -6.61 -15.26 16.41
C TYR A 255 -6.38 -16.21 17.57
N ILE A 256 -6.33 -15.68 18.79
CA ILE A 256 -6.13 -16.45 20.02
C ILE A 256 -7.34 -16.26 20.93
N LEU A 257 -7.99 -17.37 21.23
CA LEU A 257 -9.20 -17.48 22.03
C LEU A 257 -8.96 -17.13 23.51
N GLY A 258 -9.93 -16.49 24.16
CA GLY A 258 -9.92 -16.25 25.61
C GLY A 258 -9.72 -14.80 26.04
N ASP A 259 -9.30 -14.65 27.30
CA ASP A 259 -9.15 -13.36 27.98
C ASP A 259 -8.04 -12.49 27.37
N GLU A 260 -8.09 -11.19 27.64
CA GLU A 260 -7.08 -10.23 27.20
C GLU A 260 -5.72 -10.57 27.80
N ILE A 261 -4.79 -10.99 26.93
CA ILE A 261 -3.43 -11.37 27.30
C ILE A 261 -2.47 -10.79 26.27
N ASP A 262 -1.35 -10.24 26.74
CA ASP A 262 -0.28 -9.79 25.87
C ASP A 262 0.55 -10.97 25.35
N TYR A 263 0.21 -11.41 24.13
CA TYR A 263 0.96 -12.46 23.42
C TYR A 263 2.14 -11.92 22.62
N LEU A 264 2.37 -10.61 22.57
CA LEU A 264 3.42 -10.02 21.73
C LEU A 264 4.84 -10.50 22.11
N PRO A 265 5.22 -10.63 23.40
CA PRO A 265 6.52 -11.17 23.77
C PRO A 265 6.74 -12.59 23.22
N LEU A 266 5.73 -13.45 23.31
CA LEU A 266 5.78 -14.80 22.76
C LEU A 266 5.92 -14.78 21.24
N LEU A 267 5.09 -14.01 20.53
CA LEU A 267 5.14 -13.91 19.07
C LEU A 267 6.50 -13.41 18.59
N LYS A 268 7.09 -12.45 19.31
CA LYS A 268 8.42 -11.89 19.03
C LYS A 268 9.52 -12.92 19.25
N GLU A 269 9.54 -13.59 20.40
CA GLU A 269 10.54 -14.62 20.72
C GLU A 269 10.54 -15.73 19.67
N GLN A 270 9.36 -16.23 19.31
CA GLN A 270 9.22 -17.29 18.30
C GLN A 270 9.68 -16.83 16.91
N TRP A 271 9.51 -15.54 16.58
CA TRP A 271 9.97 -14.96 15.32
C TRP A 271 11.49 -14.85 15.30
N GLU A 272 12.10 -14.33 16.36
CA GLU A 272 13.56 -14.20 16.51
C GLU A 272 14.26 -15.57 16.48
N LEU A 273 13.69 -16.59 17.14
CA LEU A 273 14.18 -17.96 17.07
C LEU A 273 14.08 -18.53 15.65
N THR A 274 12.94 -18.33 14.98
CA THR A 274 12.77 -18.79 13.59
C THR A 274 13.75 -18.08 12.65
N CYS A 275 13.96 -16.77 12.80
CA CYS A 275 14.95 -16.06 12.00
C CYS A 275 16.36 -16.56 12.26
N SER A 276 16.69 -16.90 13.51
CA SER A 276 18.00 -17.46 13.87
C SER A 276 18.28 -18.80 13.19
N ASP A 277 17.28 -19.70 13.11
CA ASP A 277 17.39 -20.98 12.39
C ASP A 277 17.76 -20.79 10.90
N TYR A 278 17.42 -19.64 10.32
CA TYR A 278 17.66 -19.29 8.91
C TYR A 278 18.75 -18.22 8.73
N GLN A 279 19.48 -17.84 9.78
CA GLN A 279 20.51 -16.79 9.76
C GLN A 279 19.99 -15.43 9.25
N LEU A 280 18.73 -15.12 9.55
CA LEU A 280 18.07 -13.86 9.20
C LEU A 280 18.05 -12.91 10.40
N GLN A 281 17.94 -11.61 10.12
CA GLN A 281 17.70 -10.63 11.16
C GLN A 281 16.24 -10.73 11.64
N GLY A 282 16.05 -11.06 12.93
CA GLY A 282 14.73 -11.18 13.56
C GLY A 282 14.03 -9.85 13.83
N ILE A 283 13.94 -8.95 12.84
CA ILE A 283 13.24 -7.68 13.02
C ILE A 283 11.75 -7.96 13.26
N PHE A 284 11.28 -7.64 14.45
CA PHE A 284 9.88 -7.73 14.83
C PHE A 284 9.24 -6.33 14.85
N PRO A 285 8.48 -5.96 13.80
CA PRO A 285 7.85 -4.65 13.72
C PRO A 285 6.68 -4.52 14.70
N GLU A 286 6.25 -3.28 14.92
CA GLU A 286 5.14 -2.98 15.83
C GLU A 286 3.82 -3.63 15.33
N PRO A 287 3.24 -4.56 16.09
CA PRO A 287 2.07 -5.32 15.69
C PRO A 287 0.78 -4.54 15.98
N LYS A 288 -0.20 -4.64 15.09
CA LYS A 288 -1.54 -4.09 15.33
C LYS A 288 -2.36 -5.16 16.03
N HIS A 289 -2.73 -4.94 17.28
CA HIS A 289 -3.43 -5.93 18.09
C HIS A 289 -4.63 -5.31 18.80
N THR A 290 -5.63 -6.13 19.08
CA THR A 290 -6.90 -5.69 19.66
C THR A 290 -7.59 -6.90 20.30
N HIS A 291 -8.00 -6.78 21.57
CA HIS A 291 -8.87 -7.78 22.21
C HIS A 291 -10.32 -7.53 21.80
N CYS A 292 -10.90 -8.43 20.99
CA CYS A 292 -12.27 -8.31 20.50
C CYS A 292 -13.20 -9.18 21.34
N TYR A 293 -14.39 -8.66 21.70
CA TYR A 293 -15.45 -9.44 22.31
C TYR A 293 -16.85 -8.95 21.92
N ASP A 294 -17.87 -9.79 22.07
CA ASP A 294 -19.23 -9.56 21.52
C ASP A 294 -20.00 -8.39 22.15
N GLY A 295 -19.57 -7.90 23.32
CA GLY A 295 -20.13 -6.72 23.98
C GLY A 295 -19.60 -5.37 23.46
N GLN A 296 -18.54 -5.33 22.65
CA GLN A 296 -17.88 -4.08 22.22
C GLN A 296 -17.82 -3.92 20.69
N GLY A 297 -18.93 -3.47 20.11
CA GLY A 297 -19.04 -3.22 18.67
C GLY A 297 -18.00 -2.22 18.10
N ILE A 298 -17.47 -1.30 18.91
CA ILE A 298 -16.42 -0.35 18.49
C ILE A 298 -15.11 -1.09 18.18
N VAL A 299 -14.76 -2.06 19.00
CA VAL A 299 -13.49 -2.77 18.92
C VAL A 299 -13.51 -3.73 17.72
N GLN A 300 -14.61 -4.46 17.55
CA GLN A 300 -14.84 -5.26 16.35
C GLN A 300 -14.84 -4.40 15.07
N LYS A 301 -15.44 -3.21 15.11
CA LYS A 301 -15.42 -2.28 13.97
C LYS A 301 -14.00 -1.82 13.63
N THR A 302 -13.17 -1.56 14.64
CA THR A 302 -11.76 -1.17 14.45
C THR A 302 -10.98 -2.30 13.78
N TRP A 303 -11.17 -3.54 14.22
CA TRP A 303 -10.57 -4.71 13.59
C TRP A 303 -11.03 -4.90 12.14
N LEU A 304 -12.34 -4.79 11.88
CA LEU A 304 -12.89 -4.85 10.52
C LEU A 304 -12.35 -3.74 9.60
N GLN A 305 -12.09 -2.54 10.14
CA GLN A 305 -11.44 -1.46 9.39
C GLN A 305 -9.97 -1.76 9.09
N LEU A 306 -9.25 -2.41 10.01
CA LEU A 306 -7.90 -2.89 9.75
C LEU A 306 -7.90 -3.91 8.59
N ILE A 307 -8.83 -4.87 8.61
CA ILE A 307 -9.01 -5.83 7.51
C ILE A 307 -9.23 -5.11 6.17
N GLU A 308 -10.01 -4.02 6.13
CA GLU A 308 -10.16 -3.23 4.90
C GLU A 308 -8.85 -2.58 4.45
N ARG A 309 -8.13 -1.92 5.37
CA ARG A 309 -6.91 -1.17 5.09
C ARG A 309 -5.79 -2.06 4.53
N VAL A 310 -5.60 -3.26 5.07
CA VAL A 310 -4.52 -4.15 4.60
C VAL A 310 -4.72 -4.62 3.15
N HIS A 311 -5.93 -4.49 2.60
CA HIS A 311 -6.23 -4.84 1.20
C HIS A 311 -6.16 -3.64 0.25
N GLU A 312 -6.05 -2.41 0.75
CA GLU A 312 -6.02 -1.20 -0.08
C GLU A 312 -4.89 -1.24 -1.12
N PRO A 313 -3.65 -1.67 -0.80
CA PRO A 313 -2.58 -1.68 -1.81
C PRO A 313 -2.86 -2.62 -2.99
N LEU A 314 -3.60 -3.70 -2.74
CA LEU A 314 -4.00 -4.68 -3.76
C LEU A 314 -5.05 -4.14 -4.74
N SER A 315 -5.58 -2.94 -4.49
CA SER A 315 -6.49 -2.24 -5.41
C SER A 315 -5.77 -1.61 -6.59
N PHE A 316 -4.44 -1.43 -6.52
CA PHE A 316 -3.68 -0.78 -7.59
C PHE A 316 -2.51 -1.60 -8.16
N TYR A 317 -1.90 -2.52 -7.40
CA TYR A 317 -1.01 -3.55 -7.97
C TYR A 317 -0.97 -4.83 -7.13
N ARG A 318 -0.54 -5.95 -7.72
CA ARG A 318 -0.37 -7.23 -7.03
C ARG A 318 0.82 -8.02 -7.56
N TYR A 319 1.33 -8.94 -6.75
CA TYR A 319 2.40 -9.83 -7.14
C TYR A 319 1.99 -11.30 -6.94
N LYS A 320 2.22 -12.12 -7.97
CA LYS A 320 2.05 -13.57 -7.91
C LYS A 320 3.14 -14.23 -8.75
N GLY A 321 4.04 -14.94 -8.07
CA GLY A 321 5.19 -15.59 -8.69
C GLY A 321 5.96 -16.39 -7.66
N ASN A 322 6.67 -17.43 -8.09
CA ASN A 322 7.64 -18.17 -7.26
C ASN A 322 7.09 -18.64 -5.88
N GLY A 323 5.81 -19.03 -5.85
CA GLY A 323 5.12 -19.48 -4.63
C GLY A 323 4.61 -18.35 -3.71
N ILE A 324 5.02 -17.11 -3.96
CA ILE A 324 4.51 -15.89 -3.33
C ILE A 324 3.17 -15.53 -3.96
N THR A 325 2.21 -15.17 -3.11
CA THR A 325 0.86 -14.82 -3.52
C THR A 325 0.23 -13.89 -2.50
N TYR A 326 -0.49 -12.89 -3.02
CA TYR A 326 -1.32 -11.97 -2.25
C TYR A 326 -2.62 -12.63 -1.73
N VAL A 327 -2.91 -13.86 -2.15
CA VAL A 327 -4.06 -14.63 -1.69
C VAL A 327 -3.79 -15.20 -0.30
N TRP A 328 -4.77 -15.11 0.59
CA TRP A 328 -4.69 -15.66 1.93
C TRP A 328 -4.57 -17.18 1.91
N LYS A 329 -3.74 -17.69 2.81
CA LYS A 329 -3.58 -19.09 3.13
C LYS A 329 -3.97 -19.26 4.60
N GLU A 330 -4.60 -20.38 4.87
CA GLU A 330 -5.00 -20.78 6.22
C GLU A 330 -3.92 -21.68 6.81
N TYR A 331 -3.65 -21.48 8.09
CA TYR A 331 -2.94 -22.42 8.93
C TYR A 331 -3.82 -22.64 10.15
N THR A 332 -4.53 -23.77 10.15
CA THR A 332 -5.47 -24.12 11.21
C THR A 332 -4.75 -24.15 12.55
N GLY A 333 -5.38 -23.53 13.54
CA GLY A 333 -4.88 -23.54 14.91
C GLY A 333 -5.02 -24.89 15.60
N ASN A 334 -4.75 -24.90 16.91
CA ASN A 334 -4.69 -26.11 17.73
C ASN A 334 -5.85 -26.20 18.76
N VAL A 335 -6.96 -25.52 18.46
CA VAL A 335 -8.21 -25.54 19.24
C VAL A 335 -8.97 -26.84 19.04
#